data_AF-A0A3R6MX29-F1
#
_entry.id   AF-A0A3R6MX29-F1
#
_cell.length_a   1.000
_cell.length_b   1.000
_cell.length_c   1.000
_cell.angle_alpha   90.00
_cell.angle_beta   90.00
_cell.angle_gamma   90.00
#
_symmetry.space_group_name_H-M   'P 1'
#
loop_
_entity.id
_entity.type
_entity.pdbx_description
1 polymer ?
#
loop_
_entity_poly.entity_id
_entity_poly.type
_entity_poly.pdbx_seq_one_letter_code
_entity_poly.pdbx_strand_id
1 'polypeptide(L)'
;MLQCRVKDSDQRKEYLTAFYQGKISDVELDMAISNTIRNAYEEAVSGGWLDKDDEKEFLNTMYCDLTIEAVQNAVSSNIVEGRALNRQNAVNVQDSKFVYYNAKFYHSCEKVREVLRDCLDRFSEELGIENLDKEKYLSEHVKNGDDFNAVWSGSYESWNGHYNHCEMINTEAVPPEEFSFYYQVEYSNIHKNFKEYDYEERHYLLVNGETSVVKEEFRMTDDTMLNRKPFNNLLDYVKSKYLEQDHLWKELHYLKNFKIYSLLNFV
;
A
#
# COMPACT_ATOMS: atom_id res chain seq x y z
N MET A 1 7.30 -6.13 -25.17
CA MET A 1 7.84 -5.62 -23.89
C MET A 1 8.61 -4.36 -24.19
N LEU A 2 8.07 -3.19 -23.83
CA LEU A 2 8.81 -1.93 -23.88
C LEU A 2 10.10 -2.10 -23.08
N GLN A 3 11.26 -2.17 -23.74
CA GLN A 3 12.55 -1.99 -23.07
C GLN A 3 12.75 -0.49 -22.84
N CYS A 4 11.96 0.08 -21.94
CA CYS A 4 12.22 1.39 -21.39
C CYS A 4 13.57 1.31 -20.66
N ARG A 5 14.56 2.11 -21.09
CA ARG A 5 15.95 1.97 -20.59
C ARG A 5 16.00 2.19 -19.08
N VAL A 6 17.00 1.57 -18.44
CA VAL A 6 17.27 1.63 -16.99
C VAL A 6 17.26 3.07 -16.44
N LYS A 7 17.73 4.06 -17.21
CA LYS A 7 17.75 5.48 -16.80
C LYS A 7 16.37 6.08 -16.58
N ASP A 8 15.39 5.73 -17.42
CA ASP A 8 14.03 6.26 -17.26
C ASP A 8 13.34 5.59 -16.08
N SER A 9 13.61 4.32 -15.80
CA SER A 9 13.06 3.62 -14.63
C SER A 9 13.56 4.21 -13.31
N ASP A 10 14.86 4.55 -13.22
CA ASP A 10 15.42 5.22 -12.05
C ASP A 10 14.81 6.62 -11.85
N GLN A 11 14.70 7.42 -12.92
CA GLN A 11 14.11 8.75 -12.86
C GLN A 11 12.62 8.71 -12.47
N ARG A 12 11.85 7.73 -12.98
CA ARG A 12 10.45 7.50 -12.60
C ARG A 12 10.31 7.22 -11.11
N LYS A 13 11.13 6.30 -10.61
CA LYS A 13 11.17 5.97 -9.19
C LYS A 13 11.50 7.20 -8.33
N GLU A 14 12.44 8.04 -8.76
CA GLU A 14 12.82 9.26 -8.03
C GLU A 14 11.67 10.25 -7.88
N TYR A 15 10.99 10.62 -8.97
CA TYR A 15 9.91 11.61 -8.88
C TYR A 15 8.67 11.05 -8.17
N LEU A 16 8.32 9.77 -8.38
CA LEU A 16 7.21 9.13 -7.66
C LEU A 16 7.48 9.07 -6.16
N THR A 17 8.69 8.64 -5.78
CA THR A 17 9.10 8.62 -4.37
C THR A 17 9.11 10.02 -3.77
N ALA A 18 9.58 11.02 -4.51
CA ALA A 18 9.56 12.41 -4.05
C ALA A 18 8.13 12.91 -3.85
N PHE A 19 7.20 12.59 -4.76
CA PHE A 19 5.80 12.95 -4.65
C PHE A 19 5.14 12.30 -3.43
N TYR A 20 5.32 10.99 -3.24
CA TYR A 20 4.80 10.27 -2.07
C TYR A 20 5.41 10.73 -0.73
N GLN A 21 6.55 11.41 -0.77
CA GLN A 21 7.17 12.05 0.39
C GLN A 21 6.76 13.51 0.57
N GLY A 22 5.87 14.04 -0.29
CA GLY A 22 5.43 15.44 -0.27
C GLY A 22 6.54 16.44 -0.64
N LYS A 23 7.56 15.99 -1.39
CA LYS A 23 8.73 16.81 -1.75
C LYS A 23 8.59 17.54 -3.08
N ILE A 24 7.65 17.09 -3.92
CA ILE A 24 7.31 17.77 -5.18
C ILE A 24 5.80 18.00 -5.21
N SER A 25 5.40 19.05 -5.91
CA SER A 25 4.01 19.48 -6.11
C SER A 25 3.31 18.70 -7.22
N ASP A 26 1.99 18.82 -7.28
CA ASP A 26 1.16 18.29 -8.38
C ASP A 26 1.61 18.79 -9.76
N VAL A 27 2.06 20.05 -9.85
CA VAL A 27 2.56 20.64 -11.11
C VAL A 27 3.87 20.00 -11.55
N GLU A 28 4.78 19.74 -10.60
CA GLU A 28 6.03 19.04 -10.89
C GLU A 28 5.81 17.58 -11.25
N LEU A 29 4.83 16.92 -10.61
CA LEU A 29 4.41 15.57 -10.95
C LEU A 29 3.83 15.50 -12.37
N ASP A 30 2.90 16.39 -12.72
CA ASP A 30 2.30 16.47 -14.06
C ASP A 30 3.36 16.67 -15.15
N MET A 31 4.32 17.58 -14.90
CA MET A 31 5.44 17.80 -15.81
C MET A 31 6.33 16.57 -15.96
N ALA A 32 6.64 15.89 -14.85
CA ALA A 32 7.49 14.69 -14.86
C ALA A 32 6.83 13.52 -15.60
N ILE A 33 5.53 13.29 -15.37
CA ILE A 33 4.76 12.24 -16.07
C ILE A 33 4.59 12.59 -17.55
N SER A 34 4.22 13.82 -17.89
CA SER A 34 4.11 14.28 -19.28
C SER A 34 5.42 14.07 -20.06
N ASN A 35 6.56 14.44 -19.46
CA ASN A 35 7.88 14.22 -20.05
C ASN A 35 8.22 12.73 -20.19
N THR A 36 7.87 11.91 -19.19
CA THR A 36 8.07 10.45 -19.24
C THR A 36 7.35 9.84 -20.44
N ILE A 37 6.06 10.17 -20.61
CA ILE A 37 5.23 9.66 -21.71
C ILE A 37 5.81 10.08 -23.06
N ARG A 38 6.09 11.38 -23.22
CA ARG A 38 6.60 11.94 -24.48
C ARG A 38 7.95 11.34 -24.85
N ASN A 39 8.90 11.30 -23.91
CA ASN A 39 10.24 10.77 -24.17
C ASN A 39 10.20 9.30 -24.56
N ALA A 40 9.41 8.48 -23.86
CA ALA A 40 9.28 7.06 -24.16
C ALA A 40 8.67 6.84 -25.56
N TYR A 41 7.67 7.63 -25.94
CA TYR A 41 7.09 7.61 -27.29
C TYR A 41 8.10 8.03 -28.35
N GLU A 42 8.76 9.19 -28.17
CA GLU A 42 9.74 9.72 -29.12
C GLU A 42 10.95 8.78 -29.29
N GLU A 43 11.41 8.13 -28.22
CA GLU A 43 12.46 7.11 -28.31
C GLU A 43 11.98 5.88 -29.11
N ALA A 44 10.75 5.42 -28.89
CA ALA A 44 10.18 4.28 -29.59
C ALA A 44 10.03 4.56 -31.10
N VAL A 45 9.57 5.76 -31.47
CA VAL A 45 9.46 6.20 -32.87
C VAL A 45 10.86 6.38 -33.49
N SER A 46 11.74 7.15 -32.85
CA SER A 46 13.04 7.52 -33.43
C SER A 46 13.98 6.33 -33.59
N GLY A 47 13.85 5.32 -32.73
CA GLY A 47 14.62 4.09 -32.87
C GLY A 47 13.96 3.00 -33.73
N GLY A 48 12.78 3.27 -34.32
CA GLY A 48 12.10 2.36 -35.24
C GLY A 48 11.49 1.13 -34.57
N TRP A 49 11.10 1.25 -33.30
CA TRP A 49 10.51 0.17 -32.49
C TRP A 49 8.98 0.27 -32.42
N LEU A 50 8.41 1.37 -32.89
CA LEU A 50 6.98 1.64 -32.87
C LEU A 50 6.49 1.88 -34.30
N ASP A 51 5.71 0.92 -34.80
CA ASP A 51 4.98 1.07 -36.04
C ASP A 51 3.72 1.94 -35.80
N LYS A 52 3.31 2.68 -36.84
CA LYS A 52 2.18 3.61 -36.75
C LYS A 52 0.87 2.92 -36.35
N ASP A 53 0.67 1.69 -36.81
CA ASP A 53 -0.53 0.93 -36.51
C ASP A 53 -0.59 0.45 -35.04
N ASP A 54 0.55 0.48 -34.33
CA ASP A 54 0.71 0.01 -32.95
C ASP A 54 0.72 1.15 -31.91
N GLU A 55 0.66 2.42 -32.32
CA GLU A 55 0.73 3.59 -31.44
C GLU A 55 -0.34 3.55 -30.32
N LYS A 56 -1.56 3.12 -30.65
CA LYS A 56 -2.64 2.98 -29.67
C LYS A 56 -2.34 1.90 -28.61
N GLU A 57 -1.85 0.74 -29.03
CA GLU A 57 -1.50 -0.35 -28.10
C GLU A 57 -0.31 0.04 -27.21
N PHE A 58 0.67 0.73 -27.79
CA PHE A 58 1.82 1.26 -27.07
C PHE A 58 1.40 2.20 -25.93
N LEU A 59 0.50 3.16 -26.20
CA LEU A 59 0.02 4.09 -25.18
C LEU A 59 -0.81 3.39 -24.08
N ASN A 60 -1.64 2.40 -24.43
CA ASN A 60 -2.37 1.60 -23.44
C ASN A 60 -1.43 0.77 -22.56
N THR A 61 -0.38 0.18 -23.16
CA THR A 61 0.66 -0.56 -22.43
C THR A 61 1.39 0.36 -21.46
N MET A 62 1.76 1.56 -21.92
CA MET A 62 2.43 2.56 -21.10
C MET A 62 1.59 3.00 -19.91
N TYR A 63 0.29 3.22 -20.10
CA TYR A 63 -0.64 3.50 -18.99
C TYR A 63 -0.57 2.41 -17.92
N CYS A 64 -0.58 1.14 -18.34
CA CYS A 64 -0.56 0.01 -17.43
C CYS A 64 0.75 -0.11 -16.68
N ASP A 65 1.88 -0.04 -17.38
CA ASP A 65 3.21 -0.11 -16.77
C ASP A 65 3.41 1.02 -15.75
N LEU A 66 3.04 2.26 -16.11
CA LEU A 66 3.16 3.41 -15.21
C LEU A 66 2.20 3.33 -14.02
N THR A 67 1.01 2.77 -14.20
CA THR A 67 0.05 2.54 -13.10
C THR A 67 0.61 1.53 -12.10
N ILE A 68 1.15 0.41 -12.58
CA ILE A 68 1.78 -0.61 -11.72
C ILE A 68 2.97 0.00 -10.97
N GLU A 69 3.85 0.75 -11.67
CA GLU A 69 4.99 1.40 -11.04
C GLU A 69 4.56 2.42 -9.98
N ALA A 70 3.51 3.21 -10.23
CA ALA A 70 2.97 4.16 -9.25
C ALA A 70 2.58 3.46 -7.95
N VAL A 71 1.87 2.33 -8.04
CA VAL A 71 1.40 1.55 -6.89
C VAL A 71 2.57 0.92 -6.15
N GLN A 72 3.51 0.30 -6.87
CA GLN A 72 4.71 -0.28 -6.28
C GLN A 72 5.56 0.74 -5.51
N ASN A 73 5.65 1.97 -6.02
CA ASN A 73 6.37 3.05 -5.35
C ASN A 73 5.60 3.59 -4.12
N ALA A 74 4.27 3.65 -4.17
CA ALA A 74 3.44 4.03 -3.02
C ALA A 74 3.57 2.99 -1.90
N VAL A 75 3.44 1.70 -2.25
CA VAL A 75 3.66 0.55 -1.35
C VAL A 75 5.06 0.60 -0.74
N SER A 76 6.09 0.78 -1.58
CA SER A 76 7.48 0.87 -1.12
C SER A 76 7.69 2.02 -0.13
N SER A 77 7.09 3.18 -0.41
CA SER A 77 7.16 4.35 0.46
C SER A 77 6.48 4.09 1.81
N ASN A 78 5.29 3.46 1.79
CA ASN A 78 4.60 3.03 3.01
C ASN A 78 5.44 2.03 3.83
N ILE A 79 6.04 1.02 3.18
CA ILE A 79 6.91 0.05 3.85
C ILE A 79 8.14 0.73 4.47
N VAL A 80 8.76 1.70 3.79
CA VAL A 80 9.91 2.44 4.32
C VAL A 80 9.52 3.22 5.57
N GLU A 81 8.38 3.91 5.57
CA GLU A 81 7.84 4.62 6.72
C GLU A 81 7.51 3.67 7.88
N GLY A 82 6.84 2.56 7.59
CA GLY A 82 6.52 1.52 8.55
C GLY A 82 7.76 0.88 9.18
N ARG A 83 8.82 0.62 8.40
CA ARG A 83 10.10 0.11 8.91
C ARG A 83 10.79 1.11 9.84
N ALA A 84 10.73 2.41 9.52
CA ALA A 84 11.26 3.45 10.39
C ALA A 84 10.49 3.51 11.72
N LEU A 85 9.16 3.40 11.66
CA LEU A 85 8.32 3.35 12.85
C LEU A 85 8.55 2.08 13.67
N ASN A 86 8.70 0.92 13.02
CA ASN A 86 8.99 -0.34 13.70
C ASN A 86 10.31 -0.28 14.48
N ARG A 87 11.36 0.32 13.92
CA ARG A 87 12.65 0.52 14.62
C ARG A 87 12.54 1.38 15.88
N GLN A 88 11.52 2.24 15.97
CA GLN A 88 11.31 3.12 17.11
C GLN A 88 10.49 2.45 18.23
N ASN A 89 9.59 1.52 17.88
CA ASN A 89 8.61 0.96 18.82
C ASN A 89 8.89 -0.51 19.19
N ALA A 90 9.58 -1.29 18.34
CA ALA A 90 9.90 -2.68 18.62
C ALA A 90 10.90 -2.82 19.78
N VAL A 91 10.64 -3.73 20.72
CA VAL A 91 11.65 -4.11 21.72
C VAL A 91 12.72 -4.99 21.06
N ASN A 92 12.35 -5.84 20.11
CA ASN A 92 13.30 -6.57 19.24
C ASN A 92 12.92 -6.51 17.75
N VAL A 93 13.65 -5.68 16.99
CA VAL A 93 13.42 -5.47 15.54
C VAL A 93 13.60 -6.73 14.70
N GLN A 94 14.41 -7.71 15.13
CA GLN A 94 14.67 -8.93 14.37
C GLN A 94 13.51 -9.94 14.44
N ASP A 95 12.80 -9.96 15.57
CA ASP A 95 11.74 -10.94 15.84
C ASP A 95 10.33 -10.33 15.72
N SER A 96 10.23 -9.00 15.64
CA SER A 96 8.94 -8.30 15.58
C SER A 96 8.30 -8.40 14.20
N LYS A 97 7.08 -8.93 14.14
CA LYS A 97 6.25 -8.85 12.93
C LYS A 97 5.38 -7.60 12.98
N PHE A 98 5.36 -6.79 11.93
CA PHE A 98 4.53 -5.59 11.90
C PHE A 98 3.79 -5.40 10.57
N VAL A 99 2.68 -4.68 10.65
CA VAL A 99 1.92 -4.14 9.53
C VAL A 99 1.81 -2.64 9.73
N TYR A 100 2.02 -1.90 8.65
CA TYR A 100 1.84 -0.47 8.63
C TYR A 100 0.97 -0.09 7.44
N TYR A 101 0.01 0.79 7.69
CA TYR A 101 -0.86 1.34 6.67
C TYR A 101 -1.01 2.83 6.91
N ASN A 102 -0.78 3.64 5.88
CA ASN A 102 -1.02 5.06 5.92
C ASN A 102 -1.80 5.50 4.69
N ALA A 103 -3.01 6.02 4.92
CA ALA A 103 -3.96 6.40 3.90
C ALA A 103 -3.41 7.48 2.95
N LYS A 104 -2.45 8.29 3.39
CA LYS A 104 -1.81 9.27 2.52
C LYS A 104 -1.23 8.63 1.24
N PHE A 105 -0.67 7.42 1.33
CA PHE A 105 -0.09 6.75 0.18
C PHE A 105 -1.16 6.18 -0.77
N TYR A 106 -2.32 5.78 -0.24
CA TYR A 106 -3.49 5.46 -1.06
C TYR A 106 -3.92 6.70 -1.87
N HIS A 107 -4.17 7.83 -1.18
CA HIS A 107 -4.66 9.05 -1.82
C HIS A 107 -3.66 9.64 -2.80
N SER A 108 -2.37 9.66 -2.46
CA SER A 108 -1.32 10.07 -3.39
C SER A 108 -1.23 9.13 -4.59
N CYS A 109 -1.41 7.82 -4.42
CA CYS A 109 -1.39 6.88 -5.55
C CYS A 109 -2.56 7.12 -6.51
N GLU A 110 -3.76 7.37 -5.97
CA GLU A 110 -4.93 7.77 -6.77
C GLU A 110 -4.70 9.11 -7.49
N LYS A 111 -4.00 10.06 -6.84
CA LYS A 111 -3.61 11.31 -7.48
C LYS A 111 -2.65 11.09 -8.66
N VAL A 112 -1.65 10.21 -8.51
CA VAL A 112 -0.74 9.85 -9.61
C VAL A 112 -1.51 9.23 -10.77
N ARG A 113 -2.47 8.34 -10.50
CA ARG A 113 -3.34 7.73 -11.51
C ARG A 113 -4.17 8.76 -12.27
N GLU A 114 -4.75 9.73 -11.57
CA GLU A 114 -5.49 10.84 -12.18
C GLU A 114 -4.58 11.64 -13.13
N VAL A 115 -3.41 12.08 -12.64
CA VAL A 115 -2.45 12.86 -13.43
C VAL A 115 -1.95 12.07 -14.63
N LEU A 116 -1.68 10.77 -14.46
CA LEU A 116 -1.26 9.87 -15.54
C LEU A 116 -2.31 9.78 -16.64
N ARG A 117 -3.59 9.58 -16.27
CA ARG A 117 -4.70 9.58 -17.22
C ARG A 117 -4.75 10.88 -18.00
N ASP A 118 -4.70 12.02 -17.32
CA ASP A 118 -4.81 13.33 -17.93
C ASP A 118 -3.62 13.63 -18.87
N CYS A 119 -2.39 13.27 -18.46
CA CYS A 119 -1.20 13.44 -19.29
C CYS A 119 -1.28 12.60 -20.57
N LEU A 120 -1.72 11.34 -20.45
CA LEU A 120 -1.83 10.43 -21.58
C LEU A 120 -2.93 10.85 -22.55
N ASP A 121 -4.07 11.32 -22.02
CA ASP A 121 -5.18 11.82 -22.84
C ASP A 121 -4.73 13.05 -23.65
N ARG A 122 -4.11 14.05 -23.01
CA ARG A 122 -3.54 15.21 -23.71
C ARG A 122 -2.53 14.81 -24.78
N PHE A 123 -1.63 13.87 -24.46
CA PHE A 123 -0.61 13.44 -25.41
C PHE A 123 -1.21 12.65 -26.60
N SER A 124 -2.23 11.82 -26.35
CA SER A 124 -2.93 11.09 -27.41
C SER A 124 -3.68 12.02 -28.36
N GLU A 125 -4.30 13.08 -27.83
CA GLU A 125 -4.95 14.12 -28.62
C GLU A 125 -3.95 14.87 -29.52
N GLU A 126 -2.77 15.20 -29.00
CA GLU A 126 -1.69 15.82 -29.79
C GLU A 126 -1.24 14.96 -30.98
N LEU A 127 -1.26 13.63 -30.80
CA LEU A 127 -0.92 12.66 -31.84
C LEU A 127 -2.08 12.36 -32.81
N GLY A 128 -3.29 12.83 -32.50
CA GLY A 128 -4.50 12.48 -33.26
C GLY A 128 -4.95 11.04 -33.05
N ILE A 129 -4.59 10.41 -31.92
CA ILE A 129 -4.98 9.05 -31.56
C ILE A 129 -6.21 9.13 -30.67
N GLU A 130 -7.38 8.80 -31.23
CA GLU A 130 -8.63 8.83 -30.48
C GLU A 130 -8.92 7.51 -29.73
N ASN A 131 -9.68 7.61 -28.65
CA ASN A 131 -10.28 6.47 -27.94
C ASN A 131 -9.25 5.48 -27.37
N LEU A 132 -8.33 5.93 -26.51
CA LEU A 132 -7.50 5.00 -25.73
C LEU A 132 -8.39 4.12 -24.82
N ASP A 133 -8.19 2.81 -24.90
CA ASP A 133 -8.93 1.81 -24.12
C ASP A 133 -8.19 1.48 -22.80
N LYS A 134 -7.54 2.48 -22.20
CA LYS A 134 -6.53 2.33 -21.16
C LYS A 134 -7.01 1.61 -19.89
N GLU A 135 -8.20 1.94 -19.40
CA GLU A 135 -8.78 1.28 -18.21
C GLU A 135 -9.20 -0.16 -18.49
N LYS A 136 -9.74 -0.41 -19.69
CA LYS A 136 -10.08 -1.76 -20.13
C LYS A 136 -8.81 -2.60 -20.26
N TYR A 137 -7.79 -2.06 -20.91
CA TYR A 137 -6.49 -2.71 -21.05
C TYR A 137 -5.89 -3.05 -19.68
N LEU A 138 -5.89 -2.10 -18.73
CA LEU A 138 -5.43 -2.33 -17.36
C LEU A 138 -6.17 -3.50 -16.71
N SER A 139 -7.50 -3.50 -16.76
CA SER A 139 -8.32 -4.57 -16.16
C SER A 139 -8.12 -5.95 -16.80
N GLU A 140 -7.79 -6.01 -18.09
CA GLU A 140 -7.56 -7.26 -18.82
C GLU A 140 -6.14 -7.83 -18.59
N HIS A 141 -5.17 -6.96 -18.31
CA HIS A 141 -3.75 -7.31 -18.24
C HIS A 141 -3.18 -7.31 -16.82
N VAL A 142 -3.85 -6.68 -15.86
CA VAL A 142 -3.43 -6.61 -14.46
C VAL A 142 -4.49 -7.24 -13.59
N LYS A 143 -4.17 -8.41 -13.04
CA LYS A 143 -5.09 -9.18 -12.18
C LYS A 143 -4.90 -8.87 -10.69
N ASN A 144 -3.72 -8.38 -10.31
CA ASN A 144 -3.35 -8.00 -8.95
C ASN A 144 -2.26 -6.91 -9.05
N GLY A 145 -2.33 -5.85 -8.23
CA GLY A 145 -1.16 -5.00 -7.90
C GLY A 145 -1.11 -3.64 -8.58
N ASP A 146 -2.17 -3.29 -9.28
CA ASP A 146 -2.51 -1.93 -9.65
C ASP A 146 -3.29 -1.20 -8.55
N ASP A 147 -3.86 -1.91 -7.57
CA ASP A 147 -4.54 -1.29 -6.44
C ASP A 147 -3.63 -1.27 -5.22
N PHE A 148 -3.49 -0.08 -4.61
CA PHE A 148 -2.76 0.07 -3.35
C PHE A 148 -3.35 -0.88 -2.30
N ASN A 149 -4.58 -0.69 -1.85
CA ASN A 149 -5.20 -1.51 -0.80
C ASN A 149 -5.13 -3.03 -1.05
N ALA A 150 -5.20 -3.47 -2.31
CA ALA A 150 -5.11 -4.89 -2.66
C ALA A 150 -3.78 -5.55 -2.22
N VAL A 151 -2.69 -4.79 -2.09
CA VAL A 151 -1.42 -5.34 -1.58
C VAL A 151 -1.53 -5.77 -0.11
N TRP A 152 -2.54 -5.32 0.63
CA TRP A 152 -2.76 -5.66 2.03
C TRP A 152 -3.72 -6.83 2.23
N SER A 153 -4.33 -7.42 1.18
CA SER A 153 -5.37 -8.46 1.32
C SER A 153 -4.86 -9.90 1.49
N GLY A 154 -3.61 -10.09 1.94
CA GLY A 154 -3.02 -11.42 2.18
C GLY A 154 -2.61 -12.22 0.93
N SER A 155 -3.16 -11.91 -0.26
CA SER A 155 -2.81 -12.55 -1.54
C SER A 155 -1.41 -12.19 -2.07
N TYR A 156 -0.73 -11.23 -1.45
CA TYR A 156 0.59 -10.70 -1.83
C TYR A 156 1.75 -11.35 -1.06
N GLU A 157 1.77 -12.68 -0.99
CA GLU A 157 2.78 -13.47 -0.25
C GLU A 157 4.24 -13.14 -0.64
N SER A 158 4.48 -12.70 -1.89
CA SER A 158 5.84 -12.44 -2.42
C SER A 158 6.38 -11.04 -2.15
N TRP A 159 5.52 -10.03 -1.96
CA TRP A 159 5.93 -8.64 -1.64
C TRP A 159 5.94 -8.37 -0.14
N ASN A 160 4.99 -8.97 0.58
CA ASN A 160 4.82 -8.82 2.03
C ASN A 160 5.70 -9.78 2.84
N GLY A 161 6.82 -10.25 2.27
CA GLY A 161 7.72 -11.25 2.87
C GLY A 161 7.72 -11.19 4.39
N HIS A 162 6.96 -12.11 5.00
CA HIS A 162 6.84 -12.39 6.44
C HIS A 162 5.86 -11.59 7.35
N TYR A 163 4.58 -11.32 7.04
CA TYR A 163 3.71 -10.61 8.02
C TYR A 163 2.19 -10.95 8.09
N ASN A 164 1.77 -12.21 7.95
CA ASN A 164 0.33 -12.56 8.01
C ASN A 164 -0.24 -12.59 9.46
N HIS A 165 -0.24 -11.45 10.14
CA HIS A 165 -0.99 -11.23 11.38
C HIS A 165 -2.03 -10.11 11.26
N CYS A 166 -2.04 -9.36 10.16
CA CYS A 166 -3.07 -8.39 9.84
C CYS A 166 -3.23 -8.26 8.31
N GLU A 167 -4.47 -8.28 7.80
CA GLU A 167 -4.81 -8.22 6.37
C GLU A 167 -6.01 -7.30 6.15
N MET A 168 -6.09 -6.64 5.00
CA MET A 168 -7.27 -5.86 4.59
C MET A 168 -8.34 -6.79 3.98
N ILE A 169 -9.54 -6.78 4.55
CA ILE A 169 -10.69 -7.61 4.14
C ILE A 169 -11.45 -6.96 2.99
N ASN A 170 -11.60 -5.62 3.05
CA ASN A 170 -12.34 -4.85 2.06
C ASN A 170 -11.38 -3.89 1.37
N THR A 171 -10.78 -4.32 0.26
CA THR A 171 -9.78 -3.55 -0.49
C THR A 171 -10.38 -2.38 -1.26
N GLU A 172 -11.68 -2.44 -1.57
CA GLU A 172 -12.42 -1.36 -2.26
C GLU A 172 -12.77 -0.20 -1.32
N ALA A 173 -12.51 -0.33 -0.01
CA ALA A 173 -12.77 0.74 0.93
C ALA A 173 -11.83 1.94 0.69
N VAL A 174 -12.42 3.14 0.56
CA VAL A 174 -11.65 4.38 0.51
C VAL A 174 -11.28 4.77 1.95
N PRO A 175 -9.99 4.87 2.30
CA PRO A 175 -9.56 5.27 3.64
C PRO A 175 -9.77 6.77 3.89
N PRO A 176 -10.04 7.18 5.14
CA PRO A 176 -9.98 8.59 5.55
C PRO A 176 -8.57 9.14 5.38
N GLU A 177 -8.42 10.39 4.94
CA GLU A 177 -7.12 10.96 4.52
C GLU A 177 -6.03 10.89 5.61
N GLU A 178 -6.39 11.20 6.86
CA GLU A 178 -5.46 11.23 7.99
C GLU A 178 -5.28 9.86 8.67
N PHE A 179 -6.01 8.85 8.21
CA PHE A 179 -5.98 7.53 8.84
C PHE A 179 -4.62 6.84 8.60
N SER A 180 -4.02 6.38 9.68
CA SER A 180 -2.91 5.44 9.59
C SER A 180 -2.91 4.53 10.80
N PHE A 181 -2.35 3.33 10.65
CA PHE A 181 -2.07 2.51 11.81
C PHE A 181 -0.79 1.72 11.62
N TYR A 182 -0.22 1.39 12.76
CA TYR A 182 0.90 0.50 12.94
C TYR A 182 0.47 -0.59 13.90
N TYR A 183 0.50 -1.82 13.44
CA TYR A 183 0.19 -3.00 14.23
C TYR A 183 1.42 -3.88 14.28
N GLN A 184 1.83 -4.26 15.48
CA GLN A 184 2.98 -5.14 15.69
C GLN A 184 2.58 -6.31 16.59
N VAL A 185 3.13 -7.47 16.28
CA VAL A 185 3.12 -8.66 17.12
C VAL A 185 4.55 -8.97 17.53
N GLU A 186 4.77 -9.00 18.83
CA GLU A 186 6.04 -9.36 19.45
C GLU A 186 5.89 -10.68 20.22
N TYR A 187 6.92 -11.53 20.12
CA TYR A 187 7.01 -12.79 20.85
C TYR A 187 8.01 -12.64 21.99
N SER A 188 7.52 -12.77 23.22
CA SER A 188 8.40 -12.71 24.39
C SER A 188 9.15 -14.04 24.54
N ASN A 189 10.50 -13.97 24.51
CA ASN A 189 11.41 -15.09 24.72
C ASN A 189 11.67 -15.37 26.22
N ILE A 190 10.82 -14.87 27.13
CA ILE A 190 11.03 -14.94 28.58
C ILE A 190 11.07 -16.40 29.08
N HIS A 191 10.61 -17.36 28.27
CA HIS A 191 10.51 -18.77 28.61
C HIS A 191 11.47 -19.70 27.86
N LYS A 192 12.69 -19.26 27.48
CA LYS A 192 13.73 -20.12 26.85
C LYS A 192 14.08 -21.43 27.60
N ASN A 193 13.56 -21.64 28.81
CA ASN A 193 13.78 -22.84 29.63
C ASN A 193 12.54 -23.75 29.81
N PHE A 194 11.39 -23.45 29.21
CA PHE A 194 10.20 -24.31 29.28
C PHE A 194 9.77 -24.79 27.89
N LYS A 195 9.24 -26.02 27.86
CA LYS A 195 8.93 -26.79 26.65
C LYS A 195 7.94 -26.06 25.73
N GLU A 196 8.33 -25.85 24.47
CA GLU A 196 7.55 -25.72 23.22
C GLU A 196 6.29 -24.83 23.13
N TYR A 197 5.72 -24.27 24.20
CA TYR A 197 4.41 -23.57 24.14
C TYR A 197 4.26 -22.31 25.01
N ASP A 198 5.30 -21.82 25.67
CA ASP A 198 5.23 -20.60 26.50
C ASP A 198 5.70 -19.35 25.73
N TYR A 199 4.98 -18.97 24.68
CA TYR A 199 5.15 -17.67 24.04
C TYR A 199 4.09 -16.69 24.57
N GLU A 200 4.51 -15.59 25.18
CA GLU A 200 3.60 -14.45 25.35
C GLU A 200 3.60 -13.66 24.03
N GLU A 201 2.45 -13.64 23.35
CA GLU A 201 2.20 -12.71 22.26
C GLU A 201 1.83 -11.34 22.84
N ARG A 202 2.54 -10.30 22.41
CA ARG A 202 2.24 -8.91 22.71
C ARG A 202 1.85 -8.21 21.44
N HIS A 203 0.63 -7.70 21.41
CA HIS A 203 0.16 -6.86 20.33
C HIS A 203 0.35 -5.40 20.71
N TYR A 204 0.83 -4.62 19.76
CA TYR A 204 1.02 -3.19 19.87
C TYR A 204 0.33 -2.52 18.69
N LEU A 205 -0.67 -1.69 18.98
CA LEU A 205 -1.35 -0.87 17.97
C LEU A 205 -1.09 0.60 18.28
N LEU A 206 -0.62 1.34 17.27
CA LEU A 206 -0.71 2.79 17.18
C LEU A 206 -1.64 3.12 16.03
N VAL A 207 -2.54 4.05 16.23
CA VAL A 207 -3.48 4.48 15.21
C VAL A 207 -3.58 5.99 15.21
N ASN A 208 -3.78 6.59 14.05
CA ASN A 208 -4.28 7.94 13.90
C ASN A 208 -5.73 7.80 13.43
N GLY A 209 -6.65 8.43 14.14
CA GLY A 209 -8.07 8.43 13.79
C GLY A 209 -8.37 9.29 12.56
N GLU A 210 -9.62 9.28 12.11
CA GLU A 210 -10.04 9.99 10.90
C GLU A 210 -9.84 11.51 10.96
N THR A 211 -10.05 12.11 12.12
CA THR A 211 -10.01 13.57 12.31
C THR A 211 -9.02 14.00 13.38
N SER A 212 -8.38 13.05 14.07
CA SER A 212 -7.47 13.34 15.16
C SER A 212 -6.33 12.32 15.25
N VAL A 213 -5.13 12.80 15.57
CA VAL A 213 -3.96 11.97 15.93
C VAL A 213 -4.22 11.39 17.32
N VAL A 214 -5.16 10.46 17.41
CA VAL A 214 -5.42 9.71 18.64
C VAL A 214 -4.33 8.65 18.74
N LYS A 215 -3.11 9.05 19.12
CA LYS A 215 -2.02 8.09 19.35
C LYS A 215 -2.36 7.25 20.59
N GLU A 216 -3.21 6.27 20.39
CA GLU A 216 -3.60 5.30 21.39
C GLU A 216 -2.64 4.13 21.30
N GLU A 217 -2.10 3.75 22.45
CA GLU A 217 -1.23 2.60 22.59
C GLU A 217 -2.04 1.44 23.16
N PHE A 218 -2.23 0.42 22.34
CA PHE A 218 -2.89 -0.80 22.78
C PHE A 218 -1.87 -1.89 23.04
N ARG A 219 -1.58 -2.19 24.31
CA ARG A 219 -0.79 -3.37 24.71
C ARG A 219 -1.72 -4.50 25.08
N MET A 220 -1.68 -5.57 24.31
CA MET A 220 -2.53 -6.73 24.54
C MET A 220 -1.63 -7.93 24.75
N THR A 221 -1.71 -8.53 25.94
CA THR A 221 -1.13 -9.85 26.22
C THR A 221 -2.20 -10.89 25.95
N ASP A 222 -1.83 -12.01 25.33
CA ASP A 222 -2.77 -13.12 25.18
C ASP A 222 -3.02 -13.75 26.55
N ASP A 223 -4.13 -13.38 27.17
CA ASP A 223 -4.56 -13.93 28.45
C ASP A 223 -5.17 -15.32 28.18
N THR A 224 -4.28 -16.30 28.09
CA THR A 224 -4.54 -17.74 27.96
C THR A 224 -5.30 -18.21 26.72
N MET A 225 -4.83 -19.34 26.20
CA MET A 225 -5.43 -20.26 25.22
C MET A 225 -6.93 -20.62 25.37
N LEU A 226 -7.65 -20.01 26.34
CA LEU A 226 -8.96 -20.39 26.85
C LEU A 226 -10.14 -19.51 26.37
N ASN A 227 -9.91 -18.28 25.90
CA ASN A 227 -11.01 -17.37 25.49
C ASN A 227 -10.98 -17.04 23.99
N ARG A 228 -11.00 -18.10 23.17
CA ARG A 228 -11.02 -18.08 21.70
C ARG A 228 -12.32 -17.51 21.13
N LYS A 229 -12.54 -16.20 21.26
CA LYS A 229 -13.55 -15.51 20.43
C LYS A 229 -12.87 -15.05 19.14
N PRO A 230 -13.23 -15.58 17.97
CA PRO A 230 -12.72 -15.03 16.72
C PRO A 230 -13.25 -13.60 16.59
N PHE A 231 -12.34 -12.65 16.45
CA PHE A 231 -12.69 -11.30 16.07
C PHE A 231 -12.78 -11.25 14.55
N ASN A 232 -13.87 -10.69 14.04
CA ASN A 232 -14.07 -10.56 12.60
C ASN A 232 -13.12 -9.51 12.02
N ASN A 233 -12.76 -8.50 12.82
CA ASN A 233 -11.89 -7.39 12.43
C ASN A 233 -11.13 -6.80 13.64
N LEU A 234 -10.15 -5.95 13.34
CA LEU A 234 -9.26 -5.29 14.30
C LEU A 234 -10.03 -4.34 15.23
N LEU A 235 -11.08 -3.67 14.74
CA LEU A 235 -11.91 -2.79 15.58
C LEU A 235 -12.63 -3.58 16.69
N ASP A 236 -13.22 -4.74 16.37
CA ASP A 236 -13.89 -5.60 17.34
C ASP A 236 -12.91 -6.11 18.40
N TYR A 237 -11.68 -6.42 17.99
CA TYR A 237 -10.61 -6.83 18.90
C TYR A 237 -10.25 -5.71 19.88
N VAL A 238 -10.02 -4.49 19.38
CA VAL A 238 -9.72 -3.32 20.22
C VAL A 238 -10.86 -3.04 21.20
N LYS A 239 -12.11 -3.02 20.74
CA LYS A 239 -13.30 -2.83 21.59
C LYS A 239 -13.43 -3.86 22.70
N SER A 240 -12.92 -5.08 22.50
CA SER A 240 -13.03 -6.15 23.52
C SER A 240 -12.10 -5.95 24.72
N LYS A 241 -11.05 -5.15 24.57
CA LYS A 241 -10.04 -4.93 25.62
C LYS A 241 -10.21 -3.58 26.33
N TYR A 242 -10.98 -2.67 25.76
CA TYR A 242 -11.10 -1.28 26.24
C TYR A 242 -12.55 -0.95 26.54
N LEU A 243 -12.76 -0.14 27.58
CA LEU A 243 -14.10 0.35 27.94
C LEU A 243 -14.69 1.20 26.81
N GLU A 244 -16.02 1.20 26.72
CA GLU A 244 -16.75 1.87 25.67
C GLU A 244 -16.46 3.37 25.63
N GLN A 245 -16.01 3.85 24.46
CA GLN A 245 -15.66 5.23 24.18
C GLN A 245 -16.24 5.61 22.81
N ASP A 246 -17.52 5.98 22.76
CA ASP A 246 -18.27 6.22 21.51
C ASP A 246 -17.57 7.16 20.53
N HIS A 247 -16.91 8.19 21.04
CA HIS A 247 -16.12 9.12 20.22
C HIS A 247 -14.94 8.41 19.56
N LEU A 248 -14.15 7.66 20.33
CA LEU A 248 -12.99 6.92 19.84
C LEU A 248 -13.40 5.86 18.80
N TRP A 249 -14.51 5.16 19.02
CA TRP A 249 -14.98 4.13 18.09
C TRP A 249 -15.45 4.66 16.75
N LYS A 250 -15.86 5.94 16.68
CA LYS A 250 -16.16 6.63 15.42
C LYS A 250 -14.87 6.98 14.69
N GLU A 251 -13.89 7.53 15.41
CA GLU A 251 -12.58 7.90 14.86
C GLU A 251 -11.75 6.69 14.38
N LEU A 252 -11.94 5.52 14.98
CA LEU A 252 -11.19 4.31 14.64
C LEU A 252 -11.97 3.34 13.75
N HIS A 253 -13.12 3.78 13.21
CA HIS A 253 -14.07 2.87 12.58
C HIS A 253 -13.48 2.16 11.35
N TYR A 254 -12.49 2.76 10.70
CA TYR A 254 -11.84 2.20 9.52
C TYR A 254 -11.03 0.91 9.82
N LEU A 255 -10.65 0.67 11.08
CA LEU A 255 -10.03 -0.59 11.52
C LEU A 255 -10.93 -1.81 11.26
N LYS A 256 -12.24 -1.62 11.05
CA LYS A 256 -13.16 -2.71 10.68
C LYS A 256 -12.80 -3.39 9.35
N ASN A 257 -12.04 -2.71 8.49
CA ASN A 257 -11.61 -3.23 7.20
C ASN A 257 -10.37 -4.13 7.32
N PHE A 258 -9.79 -4.29 8.51
CA PHE A 258 -8.61 -5.10 8.74
C PHE A 258 -8.93 -6.30 9.61
N LYS A 259 -8.50 -7.49 9.19
CA LYS A 259 -8.52 -8.74 9.96
C LYS A 259 -7.20 -8.91 10.67
N ILE A 260 -7.20 -9.55 11.83
CA ILE A 260 -5.98 -10.03 12.49
C ILE A 260 -5.98 -11.54 12.66
N TYR A 261 -4.78 -12.13 12.64
CA TYR A 261 -4.58 -13.56 12.85
C TYR A 261 -3.72 -13.81 14.09
N SER A 262 -4.26 -14.57 15.03
CA SER A 262 -3.46 -15.33 16.00
C SER A 262 -2.90 -16.58 15.30
N LEU A 263 -1.67 -16.99 15.63
CA LEU A 263 -0.95 -18.10 14.98
C LEU A 263 -1.69 -19.44 14.95
N LEU A 264 -2.73 -19.64 15.76
CA LEU A 264 -3.46 -20.92 15.82
C LEU A 264 -4.43 -21.18 14.65
N ASN A 265 -4.62 -20.24 13.72
CA ASN A 265 -5.46 -20.44 12.52
C ASN A 265 -4.71 -21.02 11.31
N PHE A 266 -3.40 -21.30 11.44
CA PHE A 266 -2.62 -22.01 10.42
C PHE A 266 -2.36 -23.46 10.90
N VAL A 267 -3.42 -24.29 10.87
CA VAL A 267 -3.32 -25.76 10.88
C VAL A 267 -4.10 -26.31 9.70
#